data_AF-A0A368EF95-F1
#
_entry.id   AF-A0A368EF95-F1
#
_cell.length_a   1.000
_cell.length_b   1.000
_cell.length_c   1.000
_cell.angle_alpha   90.00
_cell.angle_beta   90.00
_cell.angle_gamma   90.00
#
_symmetry.space_group_name_H-M   'P 1'
#
loop_
_entity.id
_entity.type
_entity.pdbx_description
1 polymer ?
#
loop_
_entity_poly.entity_id
_entity_poly.type
_entity_poly.pdbx_seq_one_letter_code
_entity_poly.pdbx_strand_id
1 'polypeptide(L)'
;MSWLTNFVRPKLRALIKKSDSPNNLWIKCNSCGQMVYHKDLFETMNVCPNCDHHMKMTARQRIEWILDEGTIKELNVPEINIDPLKFRDSKRYLDRLKDAKSKTNSQDAIIMASGQIGGNSAMVVALDFNFMGGSMGSAVGEGFLEATKEAVNLNIPLVIFTSSGGARMQEGIFSLMQLPKTVVGVNKLKEKNIPYIVVLTDPTT
;
A
#
# COMPACT_ATOMS: atom_id res chain seq x y z
N MET A 1 27.45 -9.11 -58.14
CA MET A 1 26.29 -8.27 -57.82
C MET A 1 25.23 -9.13 -57.16
N SER A 2 24.98 -8.95 -55.86
CA SER A 2 23.74 -9.38 -55.23
C SER A 2 23.01 -8.11 -54.82
N TRP A 3 21.95 -7.76 -55.56
CA TRP A 3 21.17 -6.53 -55.38
C TRP A 3 20.09 -6.66 -54.28
N LEU A 4 20.12 -7.75 -53.49
CA LEU A 4 19.04 -8.11 -52.57
C LEU A 4 19.44 -8.18 -51.08
N THR A 5 20.58 -7.59 -50.68
CA THR A 5 21.02 -7.59 -49.27
C THR A 5 21.35 -6.21 -48.72
N ASN A 6 20.53 -5.19 -49.04
CA ASN A 6 20.55 -3.92 -48.32
C ASN A 6 19.14 -3.53 -47.89
N PHE A 7 18.52 -4.35 -47.03
CA PHE A 7 17.36 -3.91 -46.26
C PHE A 7 17.87 -3.31 -44.94
N VAL A 8 18.27 -2.04 -44.99
CA VAL A 8 18.56 -1.26 -43.78
C VAL A 8 17.23 -1.10 -43.05
N ARG A 9 17.01 -1.90 -41.99
CA ARG A 9 15.83 -1.77 -41.13
C ARG A 9 15.78 -0.32 -40.63
N PRO A 10 14.66 0.41 -40.81
CA PRO A 10 14.55 1.77 -40.31
C PRO A 10 14.79 1.78 -38.79
N LYS A 11 15.63 2.71 -38.32
CA LYS A 11 15.89 2.98 -36.89
C LYS A 11 14.67 3.58 -36.15
N LEU A 12 13.45 3.21 -36.55
CA LEU A 12 12.19 3.72 -36.00
C LEU A 12 11.59 2.85 -34.88
N ARG A 13 12.34 1.85 -34.38
CA ARG A 13 11.91 1.10 -33.18
C ARG A 13 12.02 1.90 -31.87
N ALA A 14 12.61 3.10 -31.88
CA ALA A 14 12.77 3.93 -30.70
C ALA A 14 11.50 4.72 -30.30
N LEU A 15 10.45 4.73 -31.14
CA LEU A 15 9.21 5.49 -30.90
C LEU A 15 8.02 4.64 -30.42
N ILE A 16 8.19 3.32 -30.28
CA ILE A 16 7.17 2.48 -29.67
C ILE A 16 7.49 2.42 -28.18
N LYS A 17 6.88 3.35 -27.42
CA LYS A 17 6.79 3.27 -25.97
C LYS A 17 6.27 1.86 -25.67
N LYS A 18 7.09 1.00 -25.03
CA LYS A 18 6.61 -0.29 -24.53
C LYS A 18 5.39 0.03 -23.67
N SER A 19 4.23 -0.43 -24.10
CA SER A 19 3.04 -0.45 -23.26
C SER A 19 3.44 -1.14 -21.96
N ASP A 20 3.19 -0.50 -20.82
CA ASP A 20 3.22 -1.11 -19.48
C ASP A 20 2.06 -2.11 -19.34
N SER A 21 1.89 -2.99 -20.33
CA SER A 21 0.96 -4.11 -20.22
C SER A 21 1.57 -5.08 -19.22
N PRO A 22 0.91 -5.36 -18.08
CA PRO A 22 1.39 -6.36 -17.14
C PRO A 22 1.61 -7.68 -17.89
N ASN A 23 2.71 -8.38 -17.59
CA ASN A 23 3.10 -9.63 -18.27
C ASN A 23 2.01 -10.71 -18.22
N ASN A 24 0.99 -10.57 -17.37
CA ASN A 24 -0.14 -11.46 -17.28
C ASN A 24 -1.45 -10.66 -17.34
N LEU A 25 -2.16 -10.77 -18.46
CA LEU A 25 -3.44 -10.09 -18.69
C LEU A 25 -4.59 -10.69 -17.87
N TRP A 26 -4.39 -11.91 -17.36
CA TRP A 26 -5.37 -12.70 -16.65
C TRP A 26 -4.89 -13.01 -15.24
N ILE A 27 -5.77 -12.87 -14.26
CA ILE A 27 -5.52 -13.12 -12.85
C ILE A 27 -6.46 -14.24 -12.42
N LYS A 28 -5.91 -15.28 -11.80
CA LYS A 28 -6.70 -16.39 -11.26
C LYS A 28 -7.33 -15.98 -9.94
N CYS A 29 -8.65 -16.15 -9.79
CA CYS A 29 -9.33 -15.98 -8.52
C CYS A 29 -8.94 -17.08 -7.53
N ASN A 30 -8.56 -16.71 -6.31
CA ASN A 30 -8.14 -17.65 -5.27
C ASN A 30 -9.31 -18.50 -4.72
N SER A 31 -10.56 -18.02 -4.85
CA SER A 31 -11.75 -18.70 -4.35
C SER A 31 -12.35 -19.67 -5.37
N CYS A 32 -12.76 -19.17 -6.55
CA CYS A 32 -13.43 -20.00 -7.57
C CYS A 32 -12.50 -20.55 -8.67
N GLY A 33 -11.24 -20.10 -8.74
CA GLY A 33 -10.28 -20.55 -9.74
C GLY A 33 -10.46 -19.98 -11.15
N GLN A 34 -11.48 -19.14 -11.38
CA GLN A 34 -11.70 -18.49 -12.67
C GLN A 34 -10.58 -17.50 -13.03
N MET A 35 -10.24 -17.44 -14.31
CA MET A 35 -9.35 -16.43 -14.85
C MET A 35 -10.17 -15.15 -15.13
N VAL A 36 -9.82 -14.07 -14.44
CA VAL A 36 -10.44 -12.74 -14.60
C VAL A 36 -9.47 -11.84 -15.35
N TYR A 37 -9.97 -11.08 -16.31
CA TYR A 37 -9.14 -10.12 -17.04
C TYR A 37 -8.79 -8.94 -16.12
N HIS A 38 -7.54 -8.48 -16.14
CA HIS A 38 -7.07 -7.47 -15.17
C HIS A 38 -7.84 -6.14 -15.21
N LYS A 39 -8.39 -5.73 -16.36
CA LYS A 39 -9.19 -4.49 -16.47
C LYS A 39 -10.54 -4.65 -15.79
N ASP A 40 -11.24 -5.76 -16.05
CA ASP A 40 -12.51 -6.08 -15.40
C ASP A 40 -12.32 -6.13 -13.88
N LEU A 41 -11.19 -6.69 -13.42
CA LEU A 41 -10.86 -6.74 -12.00
C LEU A 41 -10.61 -5.34 -11.42
N PHE A 42 -9.97 -4.43 -12.18
CA PHE A 42 -9.77 -3.05 -11.76
C PHE A 42 -11.08 -2.27 -11.68
N GLU A 43 -11.96 -2.40 -12.67
CA GLU A 43 -13.28 -1.77 -12.71
C GLU A 43 -14.21 -2.25 -11.59
N THR A 44 -14.04 -3.50 -11.15
CA THR A 44 -14.78 -4.11 -10.03
C THR A 44 -14.07 -3.95 -8.68
N MET A 45 -13.08 -3.07 -8.57
CA MET A 45 -12.35 -2.80 -7.32
C MET A 45 -11.71 -4.05 -6.69
N ASN A 46 -11.14 -4.92 -7.53
CA ASN A 46 -10.59 -6.22 -7.18
C ASN A 46 -11.61 -7.22 -6.59
N VAL A 47 -12.88 -7.12 -6.95
CA VAL A 47 -13.91 -8.12 -6.60
C VAL A 47 -14.11 -9.07 -7.77
N CYS A 48 -14.10 -10.38 -7.52
CA CYS A 48 -14.28 -11.36 -8.59
C CYS A 48 -15.71 -11.28 -9.16
N PRO A 49 -15.91 -11.02 -10.46
CA PRO A 49 -17.25 -10.86 -11.04
C PRO A 49 -18.07 -12.15 -11.07
N ASN A 50 -17.45 -13.30 -10.85
CA ASN A 50 -18.12 -14.60 -10.87
C ASN A 50 -18.57 -15.09 -9.49
N CYS A 51 -17.78 -14.82 -8.44
CA CYS A 51 -18.03 -15.39 -7.12
C CYS A 51 -18.02 -14.37 -5.98
N ASP A 52 -17.97 -13.07 -6.30
CA ASP A 52 -18.00 -11.94 -5.34
C ASP A 52 -16.87 -11.97 -4.28
N HIS A 53 -15.83 -12.76 -4.54
CA HIS A 53 -14.68 -12.83 -3.64
C HIS A 53 -13.83 -11.58 -3.79
N HIS A 54 -13.63 -10.86 -2.69
CA HIS A 54 -12.69 -9.75 -2.60
C HIS A 54 -11.25 -10.26 -2.72
N MET A 55 -10.62 -9.96 -3.85
CA MET A 55 -9.23 -10.28 -4.10
C MET A 55 -8.31 -9.21 -3.49
N LYS A 56 -7.00 -9.50 -3.46
CA LYS A 56 -6.02 -8.57 -2.90
C LYS A 56 -5.95 -7.28 -3.71
N MET A 57 -5.91 -6.17 -3.00
CA MET A 57 -5.74 -4.82 -3.53
C MET A 57 -4.58 -4.15 -2.81
N THR A 58 -3.70 -3.45 -3.54
CA THR A 58 -2.56 -2.76 -2.94
C THR A 58 -3.02 -1.56 -2.12
N ALA A 59 -2.19 -1.09 -1.19
CA ALA A 59 -2.52 0.09 -0.38
C ALA A 59 -2.74 1.33 -1.26
N ARG A 60 -1.92 1.49 -2.30
CA ARG A 60 -2.01 2.61 -3.24
C ARG A 60 -3.31 2.59 -4.04
N GLN A 61 -3.70 1.42 -4.56
CA GLN A 61 -4.98 1.26 -5.24
C GLN A 61 -6.14 1.65 -4.32
N ARG A 62 -6.09 1.28 -3.03
CA ARG A 62 -7.15 1.67 -2.07
C ARG A 62 -7.24 3.18 -1.89
N ILE A 63 -6.11 3.86 -1.79
CA ILE A 63 -6.05 5.33 -1.67
C ILE A 63 -6.60 6.00 -2.94
N GLU A 64 -6.16 5.56 -4.12
CA GLU A 64 -6.64 6.07 -5.41
C GLU A 64 -8.13 5.80 -5.63
N TRP A 65 -8.66 4.72 -5.06
CA TRP A 65 -10.07 4.37 -5.13
C TRP A 65 -10.95 5.23 -4.20
N ILE A 66 -10.53 5.45 -2.96
CA ILE A 66 -11.36 6.11 -1.96
C ILE A 66 -11.29 7.64 -2.04
N LEU A 67 -10.14 8.20 -2.46
CA LEU A 67 -9.95 9.64 -2.57
C LEU A 67 -10.28 10.13 -3.98
N ASP A 68 -10.89 11.31 -4.04
CA ASP A 68 -11.24 11.98 -5.29
C ASP A 68 -9.97 12.32 -6.10
N GLU A 69 -10.03 12.09 -7.40
CA GLU A 69 -8.92 12.34 -8.32
C GLU A 69 -8.44 13.80 -8.26
N GLY A 70 -7.12 14.00 -8.27
CA GLY A 70 -6.50 15.33 -8.20
C GLY A 70 -6.45 15.96 -6.80
N THR A 71 -7.05 15.32 -5.78
CA THR A 71 -7.01 15.81 -4.39
C THR A 71 -5.96 15.13 -3.52
N ILE A 72 -5.40 14.01 -4.00
CA ILE A 72 -4.51 13.13 -3.25
C ILE A 72 -3.18 13.83 -2.97
N LYS A 73 -2.86 13.97 -1.68
CA LYS A 73 -1.58 14.44 -1.17
C LYS A 73 -0.99 13.36 -0.25
N GLU A 74 -0.08 12.56 -0.78
CA GLU A 74 0.63 11.55 0.01
C GLU A 74 1.53 12.21 1.07
N LEU A 75 1.55 11.61 2.27
CA LEU A 75 2.44 11.97 3.37
C LEU A 75 3.62 11.00 3.41
N ASN A 76 4.80 11.53 3.70
CA ASN A 76 5.99 10.70 3.87
C ASN A 76 5.93 9.95 5.20
N VAL A 77 6.34 8.68 5.16
CA VAL A 77 6.59 7.90 6.38
C VAL A 77 7.80 8.51 7.10
N PRO A 78 7.70 8.84 8.41
CA PRO A 78 8.83 9.38 9.15
C PRO A 78 10.06 8.46 9.10
N GLU A 79 11.24 9.06 9.04
CA GLU A 79 12.49 8.30 9.17
C GLU A 79 12.64 7.75 10.58
N ILE A 80 13.05 6.49 10.68
CA ILE A 80 13.23 5.77 11.95
C ILE A 80 14.59 5.08 11.99
N ASN A 81 15.01 4.67 13.19
CA ASN A 81 16.10 3.70 13.31
C ASN A 81 15.64 2.33 12.79
N ILE A 82 16.15 1.94 11.63
CA ILE A 82 15.62 0.84 10.83
C ILE A 82 15.95 -0.54 11.42
N ASP A 83 17.08 -0.71 12.09
CA ASP A 83 17.51 -2.02 12.63
C ASP A 83 18.22 -1.89 13.99
N PRO A 84 17.47 -1.53 15.05
CA PRO A 84 18.03 -1.33 16.39
C PRO A 84 18.57 -2.64 16.99
N LEU A 85 18.06 -3.79 16.54
CA LEU A 85 18.41 -5.11 17.06
C LEU A 85 19.51 -5.81 16.24
N LYS A 86 19.92 -5.24 15.10
CA LYS A 86 20.83 -5.87 14.12
C LYS A 86 20.34 -7.27 13.74
N PHE A 87 19.03 -7.41 13.53
CA PHE A 87 18.37 -8.70 13.42
C PHE A 87 18.81 -9.46 12.16
N ARG A 88 19.05 -10.76 12.33
CA ARG A 88 19.41 -11.66 11.24
C ARG A 88 18.76 -13.02 11.41
N ASP A 89 18.09 -13.45 10.36
CA ASP A 89 17.66 -14.84 10.17
C ASP A 89 18.42 -15.44 8.96
N SER A 90 17.74 -16.20 8.10
CA SER A 90 18.18 -16.53 6.74
C SER A 90 18.73 -15.34 5.94
N LYS A 91 18.21 -14.12 6.17
CA LYS A 91 18.63 -12.86 5.57
C LYS A 91 18.78 -11.80 6.66
N ARG A 92 19.59 -10.77 6.40
CA ARG A 92 19.63 -9.59 7.29
C ARG A 92 18.31 -8.83 7.16
N TYR A 93 17.85 -8.22 8.24
CA TYR A 93 16.60 -7.47 8.21
C TYR A 93 16.63 -6.32 7.18
N LEU A 94 17.74 -5.59 7.09
CA LEU A 94 17.94 -4.54 6.09
C LEU A 94 17.79 -5.04 4.65
N ASP A 95 18.25 -6.26 4.35
CA ASP A 95 18.11 -6.84 3.02
C ASP A 95 16.64 -7.18 2.72
N ARG A 96 15.89 -7.67 3.71
CA ARG A 96 14.44 -7.92 3.60
C ARG A 96 13.68 -6.62 3.33
N LEU A 97 14.02 -5.55 4.04
CA LEU A 97 13.42 -4.24 3.82
C LEU A 97 13.74 -3.71 2.42
N LYS A 98 14.99 -3.83 1.96
CA LYS A 98 15.37 -3.43 0.60
C LYS A 98 14.60 -4.21 -0.46
N ASP A 99 14.48 -5.53 -0.29
CA ASP A 99 13.68 -6.40 -1.16
C ASP A 99 12.20 -5.96 -1.18
N ALA A 100 11.62 -5.65 0.00
CA ALA A 100 10.23 -5.22 0.13
C ALA A 100 9.99 -3.84 -0.52
N LYS A 101 10.83 -2.84 -0.23
CA LYS A 101 10.78 -1.50 -0.83
C LYS A 101 10.86 -1.58 -2.36
N SER A 102 11.76 -2.40 -2.89
CA SER A 102 11.90 -2.62 -4.33
C SER A 102 10.65 -3.24 -4.96
N LYS A 103 10.01 -4.21 -4.28
CA LYS A 103 8.82 -4.90 -4.77
C LYS A 103 7.56 -4.05 -4.75
N THR A 104 7.37 -3.22 -3.73
CA THR A 104 6.13 -2.44 -3.55
C THR A 104 6.27 -0.97 -3.96
N ASN A 105 7.49 -0.50 -4.16
CA ASN A 105 7.79 0.93 -4.35
C ASN A 105 7.26 1.81 -3.20
N SER A 106 7.29 1.28 -1.97
CA SER A 106 6.84 1.96 -0.75
C SER A 106 7.96 1.99 0.28
N GLN A 107 7.95 2.98 1.18
CA GLN A 107 8.95 3.05 2.26
C GLN A 107 8.74 2.01 3.35
N ASP A 108 7.49 1.67 3.66
CA ASP A 108 7.12 0.62 4.59
C ASP A 108 5.71 0.08 4.22
N ALA A 109 5.13 -0.77 5.07
CA ALA A 109 3.82 -1.37 4.94
C ALA A 109 2.64 -0.41 5.20
N ILE A 110 2.88 0.89 5.14
CA ILE A 110 1.87 1.94 5.35
C ILE A 110 2.00 2.99 4.25
N ILE A 111 0.86 3.39 3.70
CA ILE A 111 0.73 4.58 2.87
C ILE A 111 -0.30 5.49 3.53
N MET A 112 -0.02 6.78 3.52
CA MET A 112 -0.83 7.81 4.15
C MET A 112 -1.04 8.92 3.15
N ALA A 113 -2.27 9.39 3.02
CA ALA A 113 -2.59 10.50 2.14
C ALA A 113 -3.75 11.32 2.72
N SER A 114 -3.72 12.63 2.51
CA SER A 114 -4.91 13.47 2.65
C SER A 114 -5.52 13.73 1.28
N GLY A 115 -6.83 13.97 1.26
CA GLY A 115 -7.57 14.28 0.04
C GLY A 115 -9.04 14.52 0.35
N GLN A 116 -9.90 14.38 -0.65
CA GLN A 116 -11.35 14.47 -0.47
C GLN A 116 -12.02 13.11 -0.74
N ILE A 117 -13.11 12.83 -0.05
CA ILE A 117 -14.00 11.69 -0.31
C ILE A 117 -15.37 12.28 -0.61
N GLY A 118 -15.79 12.26 -1.87
CA GLY A 118 -17.04 12.90 -2.29
C GLY A 118 -17.09 14.39 -1.92
N GLY A 119 -15.98 15.10 -2.11
CA GLY A 119 -15.83 16.53 -1.81
C GLY A 119 -15.51 16.87 -0.34
N ASN A 120 -15.49 15.88 0.57
CA ASN A 120 -15.22 16.12 1.99
C ASN A 120 -13.78 15.74 2.34
N SER A 121 -13.02 16.67 2.93
CA SER A 121 -11.63 16.40 3.31
C SER A 121 -11.52 15.23 4.29
N ALA A 122 -10.57 14.32 4.04
CA ALA A 122 -10.29 13.18 4.89
C ALA A 122 -8.79 12.83 4.88
N MET A 123 -8.33 12.27 5.98
CA MET A 123 -7.05 11.58 6.07
C MET A 123 -7.28 10.09 5.84
N VAL A 124 -6.53 9.49 4.92
CA VAL A 124 -6.64 8.06 4.59
C VAL A 124 -5.30 7.39 4.87
N VAL A 125 -5.36 6.26 5.56
CA VAL A 125 -4.22 5.38 5.82
C VAL A 125 -4.54 4.01 5.26
N ALA A 126 -3.63 3.40 4.51
CA ALA A 126 -3.79 2.05 4.00
C ALA A 126 -2.54 1.22 4.30
N LEU A 127 -2.72 0.05 4.91
CA LEU A 127 -1.65 -0.92 5.11
C LEU A 127 -1.48 -1.79 3.86
N ASP A 128 -0.23 -2.10 3.50
CA ASP A 128 0.09 -2.94 2.34
C ASP A 128 0.60 -4.33 2.76
N PHE A 129 -0.23 -5.35 2.57
CA PHE A 129 0.14 -6.73 2.86
C PHE A 129 1.32 -7.24 2.03
N ASN A 130 1.55 -6.67 0.84
CA ASN A 130 2.68 -7.08 -0.02
C ASN A 130 4.02 -6.66 0.59
N PHE A 131 4.03 -5.65 1.47
CA PHE A 131 5.21 -5.25 2.22
C PHE A 131 5.33 -6.11 3.48
N MET A 132 6.11 -7.19 3.39
CA MET A 132 6.42 -8.06 4.53
C MET A 132 5.17 -8.52 5.32
N GLY A 133 4.10 -8.87 4.61
CA GLY A 133 2.84 -9.34 5.22
C GLY A 133 2.04 -8.24 5.91
N GLY A 134 2.26 -6.97 5.58
CA GLY A 134 1.61 -5.85 6.26
C GLY A 134 2.04 -5.72 7.71
N SER A 135 3.17 -6.34 8.08
CA SER A 135 3.57 -6.46 9.47
C SER A 135 3.83 -5.09 10.09
N MET A 136 3.30 -4.85 11.29
CA MET A 136 3.42 -3.58 11.99
C MET A 136 4.79 -3.49 12.67
N GLY A 137 5.68 -2.69 12.09
CA GLY A 137 6.95 -2.25 12.68
C GLY A 137 6.90 -0.80 13.13
N SER A 138 8.03 -0.25 13.55
CA SER A 138 8.17 1.10 14.07
C SER A 138 7.74 2.16 13.05
N ALA A 139 8.02 1.96 11.77
CA ALA A 139 7.64 2.88 10.71
C ALA A 139 6.12 2.92 10.48
N VAL A 140 5.43 1.78 10.63
CA VAL A 140 3.96 1.73 10.55
C VAL A 140 3.34 2.48 11.73
N GLY A 141 3.85 2.27 12.94
CA GLY A 141 3.38 2.98 14.14
C GLY A 141 3.65 4.49 14.09
N GLU A 142 4.83 4.91 13.64
CA GLU A 142 5.15 6.33 13.46
C GLU A 142 4.35 6.98 12.33
N GLY A 143 4.19 6.29 11.21
CA GLY A 143 3.33 6.75 10.13
C GLY A 143 1.90 6.96 10.63
N PHE A 144 1.31 5.98 11.30
CA PHE A 144 -0.04 6.14 11.85
C PHE A 144 -0.14 7.34 12.80
N LEU A 145 0.84 7.53 13.69
CA LEU A 145 0.86 8.72 14.53
C LEU A 145 0.94 10.01 13.72
N GLU A 146 1.78 10.07 12.69
CA GLU A 146 1.90 11.25 11.85
C GLU A 146 0.59 11.56 11.11
N ALA A 147 -0.08 10.54 10.58
CA ALA A 147 -1.41 10.67 10.00
C ALA A 147 -2.44 11.18 11.01
N THR A 148 -2.41 10.68 12.26
CA THR A 148 -3.33 11.17 13.30
C THR A 148 -3.05 12.63 13.68
N LYS A 149 -1.77 13.04 13.73
CA LYS A 149 -1.40 14.44 13.98
C LYS A 149 -1.90 15.34 12.86
N GLU A 150 -1.68 14.94 11.60
CA GLU A 150 -2.16 15.71 10.45
C GLU A 150 -3.69 15.83 10.45
N ALA A 151 -4.40 14.72 10.70
CA ALA A 151 -5.86 14.72 10.81
C ALA A 151 -6.35 15.66 11.93
N VAL A 152 -5.67 15.69 13.08
CA VAL A 152 -5.97 16.62 14.18
C VAL A 152 -5.66 18.07 13.79
N ASN A 153 -4.53 18.33 13.12
CA ASN A 153 -4.12 19.67 12.70
C ASN A 153 -5.09 20.27 11.68
N LEU A 154 -5.55 19.45 10.73
CA LEU A 154 -6.52 19.86 9.71
C LEU A 154 -7.97 19.76 10.17
N ASN A 155 -8.21 19.12 11.33
CA ASN A 155 -9.53 18.83 11.86
C ASN A 155 -10.43 18.05 10.87
N ILE A 156 -9.88 16.98 10.29
CA ILE A 156 -10.54 16.12 9.29
C ILE A 156 -10.65 14.68 9.78
N PRO A 157 -11.69 13.92 9.38
CA PRO A 157 -11.84 12.51 9.74
C PRO A 157 -10.67 11.66 9.23
N LEU A 158 -10.36 10.59 9.96
CA LEU A 158 -9.35 9.61 9.58
C LEU A 158 -9.99 8.27 9.25
N VAL A 159 -9.73 7.75 8.05
CA VAL A 159 -10.12 6.42 7.58
C VAL A 159 -8.87 5.56 7.47
N ILE A 160 -8.89 4.35 8.04
CA ILE A 160 -7.80 3.38 7.89
C ILE A 160 -8.28 2.08 7.28
N PHE A 161 -7.56 1.58 6.27
CA PHE A 161 -7.69 0.24 5.74
C PHE A 161 -6.60 -0.65 6.33
N THR A 162 -6.99 -1.60 7.18
CA THR A 162 -6.03 -2.51 7.82
C THR A 162 -5.86 -3.77 6.98
N SER A 163 -4.61 -4.16 6.75
CA SER A 163 -4.24 -5.45 6.18
C SER A 163 -2.89 -5.84 6.75
N SER A 164 -2.88 -6.78 7.69
CA SER A 164 -1.69 -7.15 8.45
C SER A 164 -1.78 -8.60 8.94
N GLY A 165 -0.66 -9.32 8.83
CA GLY A 165 -0.45 -10.62 9.45
C GLY A 165 0.12 -10.55 10.88
N GLY A 166 0.20 -9.36 11.49
CA GLY A 166 0.63 -9.17 12.87
C GLY A 166 1.83 -8.22 13.05
N ALA A 167 2.50 -8.33 14.20
CA ALA A 167 3.65 -7.50 14.53
C ALA A 167 4.93 -7.91 13.78
N ARG A 168 5.79 -6.94 13.45
CA ARG A 168 7.05 -7.22 12.74
C ARG A 168 8.09 -7.82 13.69
N MET A 169 8.24 -9.15 13.67
CA MET A 169 9.12 -9.89 14.57
C MET A 169 10.58 -9.42 14.54
N GLN A 170 11.07 -8.93 13.40
CA GLN A 170 12.45 -8.48 13.23
C GLN A 170 12.80 -7.29 14.12
N GLU A 171 11.80 -6.51 14.54
CA GLU A 171 11.99 -5.38 15.47
C GLU A 171 11.58 -5.73 16.91
N GLY A 172 11.10 -6.95 17.17
CA GLY A 172 10.79 -7.47 18.51
C GLY A 172 9.88 -6.55 19.32
N ILE A 173 10.35 -6.12 20.50
CA ILE A 173 9.61 -5.26 21.43
C ILE A 173 9.21 -3.91 20.79
N PHE A 174 9.98 -3.39 19.85
CA PHE A 174 9.65 -2.13 19.19
C PHE A 174 8.34 -2.23 18.40
N SER A 175 8.09 -3.36 17.73
CA SER A 175 6.81 -3.63 17.06
C SER A 175 5.64 -3.71 18.03
N LEU A 176 5.83 -4.41 19.16
CA LEU A 176 4.78 -4.52 20.19
C LEU A 176 4.41 -3.15 20.76
N MET A 177 5.41 -2.30 21.00
CA MET A 177 5.21 -0.94 21.54
C MET A 177 4.48 -0.01 20.57
N GLN A 178 4.34 -0.36 19.29
CA GLN A 178 3.53 0.43 18.37
C GLN A 178 2.03 0.32 18.68
N LEU A 179 1.56 -0.77 19.30
CA LEU A 179 0.14 -0.90 19.69
C LEU A 179 -0.31 0.21 20.65
N PRO A 180 0.28 0.38 21.85
CA PRO A 180 -0.12 1.48 22.74
C PRO A 180 0.11 2.85 22.10
N LYS A 181 1.10 2.98 21.21
CA LYS A 181 1.36 4.23 20.48
C LYS A 181 0.22 4.59 19.54
N THR A 182 -0.31 3.64 18.76
CA THR A 182 -1.49 3.88 17.92
C THR A 182 -2.72 4.21 18.77
N VAL A 183 -2.89 3.59 19.94
CA VAL A 183 -3.96 3.95 20.90
C VAL A 183 -3.86 5.40 21.33
N VAL A 184 -2.65 5.93 21.59
CA VAL A 184 -2.46 7.36 21.88
C VAL A 184 -2.91 8.24 20.71
N GLY A 185 -2.58 7.86 19.47
CA GLY A 185 -3.06 8.57 18.27
C GLY A 185 -4.59 8.60 18.16
N VAL A 186 -5.24 7.45 18.39
CA VAL A 186 -6.71 7.35 18.39
C VAL A 186 -7.33 8.17 19.52
N ASN A 187 -6.75 8.18 20.72
CA ASN A 187 -7.23 9.00 21.83
C ASN A 187 -7.16 10.51 21.51
N LYS A 188 -6.13 10.97 20.81
CA LYS A 188 -6.06 12.37 20.35
C LYS A 188 -7.18 12.74 19.39
N LEU A 189 -7.55 11.85 18.46
CA LEU A 189 -8.70 12.06 17.58
C LEU A 189 -10.00 12.14 18.40
N LYS A 190 -10.16 11.22 19.36
CA LYS A 190 -11.32 11.17 20.26
C LYS A 190 -11.47 12.44 21.09
N GLU A 191 -10.39 12.95 21.69
CA GLU A 191 -10.39 14.20 22.45
C GLU A 191 -10.84 15.42 21.62
N LYS A 192 -10.62 15.37 20.30
CA LYS A 192 -11.03 16.40 19.35
C LYS A 192 -12.38 16.12 18.68
N ASN A 193 -13.06 15.03 19.05
CA ASN A 193 -14.29 14.56 18.42
C ASN A 193 -14.15 14.34 16.89
N ILE A 194 -12.96 13.96 16.44
CA ILE A 194 -12.70 13.67 15.03
C ILE A 194 -13.08 12.21 14.74
N PRO A 195 -13.91 11.93 13.73
CA PRO A 195 -14.28 10.55 13.38
C PRO A 195 -13.05 9.72 12.98
N TYR A 196 -12.97 8.52 13.55
CA TYR A 196 -11.98 7.51 13.21
C TYR A 196 -12.69 6.26 12.71
N ILE A 197 -12.53 5.95 11.43
CA ILE A 197 -13.21 4.85 10.74
C ILE A 197 -12.18 3.77 10.40
N VAL A 198 -12.45 2.54 10.83
CA VAL A 198 -11.58 1.39 10.58
C VAL A 198 -12.26 0.44 9.61
N VAL A 199 -11.63 0.23 8.46
CA VAL A 199 -12.03 -0.75 7.46
C VAL A 199 -11.10 -1.95 7.57
N LEU A 200 -11.60 -3.01 8.20
CA LEU A 200 -10.86 -4.27 8.35
C LEU A 200 -10.86 -5.00 7.01
N THR A 201 -9.68 -5.24 6.43
CA THR A 201 -9.54 -5.98 5.16
C THR A 201 -8.83 -7.31 5.39
N ASP A 202 -9.05 -8.28 4.49
CA ASP A 202 -8.43 -9.60 4.58
C ASP A 202 -6.93 -9.54 4.19
N PRO A 203 -6.01 -10.04 5.04
CA PRO A 203 -6.19 -10.44 6.44
C PRO A 203 -5.95 -9.27 7.41
N THR A 204 -6.62 -9.26 8.56
CA THR A 204 -6.25 -8.46 9.72
C THR A 204 -6.24 -9.37 10.95
N THR A 205 -5.05 -9.72 11.44
CA THR A 205 -4.83 -10.70 12.53
C THR A 205 -4.11 -10.12 13.73
#